data_AF-A0A1G2XYZ3-F1
#
_entry.id   AF-A0A1G2XYZ3-F1
#
_cell.length_a   1.000
_cell.length_b   1.000
_cell.length_c   1.000
_cell.angle_alpha   90.00
_cell.angle_beta   90.00
_cell.angle_gamma   90.00
#
_symmetry.space_group_name_H-M   'P 1'
#
loop_
_entity.id
_entity.type
_entity.pdbx_description
1 polymer ?
#
loop_
_entity_poly.entity_id
_entity_poly.type
_entity_poly.pdbx_seq_one_letter_code
_entity_poly.pdbx_strand_id
1 'polypeptide(L)'
;MAAINSLMAELDERAIAARVGIAHDEARMKYHLNSNIVQNFEEFKYIITDYYNYHYTNCVSRGGRLPASEAYGRAKELLEREYRKRNGDIVSAFNDAHDGTNGGMRNVLDTIADGLKAEVIERHMADVFDRYVAPNSWEDKVEIIRQFISYCGNMLSSSVVASDPKRYAHDYSGLIRSYIDGLQRTSSMFRRM
;
A
#
# COMPACT_ATOMS: atom_id res chain seq x y z
N MET A 1 27.99 -0.91 8.23
CA MET A 1 28.00 -1.26 6.79
C MET A 1 27.20 -2.53 6.47
N ALA A 2 27.36 -3.66 7.16
CA ALA A 2 26.57 -4.86 6.85
C ALA A 2 25.04 -4.69 7.05
N ALA A 3 24.62 -4.04 8.15
CA ALA A 3 23.19 -3.87 8.47
C ALA A 3 22.44 -3.01 7.44
N ILE A 4 23.01 -1.88 6.99
CA ILE A 4 22.37 -1.03 5.97
C ILE A 4 22.29 -1.75 4.62
N ASN A 5 23.32 -2.50 4.23
CA ASN A 5 23.29 -3.23 2.96
C ASN A 5 22.22 -4.33 2.96
N SER A 6 22.05 -5.04 4.10
CA SER A 6 20.97 -6.02 4.25
C SER A 6 19.59 -5.37 4.27
N LEU A 7 19.43 -4.24 4.96
CA LEU A 7 18.20 -3.44 4.94
C LEU A 7 17.86 -3.04 3.50
N MET A 8 18.81 -2.44 2.77
CA MET A 8 18.60 -2.01 1.39
C MET A 8 18.29 -3.17 0.44
N ALA A 9 18.91 -4.34 0.65
CA ALA A 9 18.61 -5.54 -0.15
C ALA A 9 17.17 -6.04 0.06
N GLU A 10 16.60 -5.90 1.26
CA GLU A 10 15.20 -6.25 1.51
C GLU A 10 14.21 -5.18 1.05
N LEU A 11 14.64 -3.91 0.97
CA LEU A 11 13.87 -2.80 0.43
C LEU A 11 14.02 -2.61 -1.08
N ASP A 12 14.82 -3.46 -1.73
CA ASP A 12 14.95 -3.46 -3.18
C ASP A 12 13.61 -3.78 -3.85
N GLU A 13 13.36 -3.13 -4.99
CA GLU A 13 12.14 -3.30 -5.76
C GLU A 13 11.83 -4.77 -6.06
N ARG A 14 12.85 -5.57 -6.43
CA ARG A 14 12.65 -6.99 -6.76
C ARG A 14 12.30 -7.81 -5.52
N ALA A 15 12.88 -7.48 -4.37
CA ALA A 15 12.59 -8.15 -3.11
C ALA A 15 11.14 -7.88 -2.68
N ILE A 16 10.70 -6.62 -2.77
CA ILE A 16 9.31 -6.24 -2.45
C ILE A 16 8.33 -6.86 -3.45
N ALA A 17 8.66 -6.87 -4.74
CA ALA A 17 7.86 -7.53 -5.77
C ALA A 17 7.62 -9.00 -5.43
N ALA A 18 8.71 -9.72 -5.12
CA ALA A 18 8.66 -11.15 -4.83
C ALA A 18 7.89 -11.47 -3.54
N ARG A 19 8.04 -10.63 -2.50
CA ARG A 19 7.43 -10.88 -1.19
C ARG A 19 5.98 -10.42 -1.07
N VAL A 20 5.61 -9.36 -1.80
CA VAL A 20 4.29 -8.73 -1.71
C VAL A 20 3.65 -8.65 -3.09
N GLY A 21 4.31 -7.99 -4.04
CA GLY A 21 3.66 -7.56 -5.28
C GLY A 21 3.01 -8.66 -6.11
N ILE A 22 3.71 -9.78 -6.32
CA ILE A 22 3.24 -10.89 -7.18
C ILE A 22 1.91 -11.46 -6.67
N ALA A 23 1.78 -11.69 -5.36
CA ALA A 23 0.56 -12.28 -4.80
C ALA A 23 -0.67 -11.38 -5.01
N HIS A 24 -0.50 -10.06 -4.85
CA HIS A 24 -1.56 -9.07 -5.09
C HIS A 24 -1.94 -8.99 -6.57
N ASP A 25 -0.93 -8.99 -7.46
CA ASP A 25 -1.16 -8.92 -8.91
C ASP A 25 -1.90 -10.19 -9.40
N GLU A 26 -1.49 -11.37 -8.91
CA GLU A 26 -2.18 -12.62 -9.21
C GLU A 26 -3.62 -12.65 -8.68
N ALA A 27 -3.86 -12.22 -7.44
CA ALA A 27 -5.21 -12.18 -6.88
C ALA A 27 -6.11 -11.27 -7.72
N ARG A 28 -5.63 -10.08 -8.09
CA ARG A 28 -6.33 -9.12 -8.95
C ARG A 28 -6.66 -9.67 -10.34
N MET A 29 -5.80 -10.50 -10.92
CA MET A 29 -6.05 -11.15 -12.21
C MET A 29 -7.02 -12.33 -12.11
N LYS A 30 -6.97 -13.09 -11.00
CA LYS A 30 -7.78 -14.30 -10.81
C LYS A 30 -9.22 -14.01 -10.36
N TYR A 31 -9.48 -12.83 -9.80
CA TYR A 31 -10.85 -12.46 -9.41
C TYR A 31 -11.75 -12.28 -10.63
N HIS A 32 -12.87 -13.00 -10.65
CA HIS A 32 -13.84 -12.93 -11.74
C HIS A 32 -14.93 -11.88 -11.46
N LEU A 33 -15.00 -10.86 -12.31
CA LEU A 33 -16.05 -9.85 -12.28
C LEU A 33 -17.07 -10.14 -13.39
N ASN A 34 -18.30 -10.49 -13.00
CA ASN A 34 -19.36 -10.88 -13.96
C ASN A 34 -19.83 -9.71 -14.84
N SER A 35 -19.85 -8.50 -14.29
CA SER A 35 -20.34 -7.30 -14.96
C SER A 35 -19.50 -6.10 -14.55
N ASN A 36 -19.20 -5.22 -15.50
CA ASN A 36 -18.52 -3.97 -15.20
C ASN A 36 -19.46 -2.88 -14.63
N ILE A 37 -20.76 -3.18 -14.56
CA ILE A 37 -21.78 -2.31 -13.97
C ILE A 37 -22.59 -2.99 -12.88
N VAL A 38 -23.12 -2.21 -11.95
CA VAL A 38 -24.02 -2.63 -10.86
C VAL A 38 -25.36 -1.94 -10.98
N GLN A 39 -26.44 -2.60 -10.56
CA GLN A 39 -27.79 -2.07 -10.66
C GLN A 39 -28.18 -1.16 -9.50
N ASN A 40 -27.60 -1.36 -8.32
CA ASN A 40 -27.93 -0.61 -7.12
C ASN A 40 -26.80 -0.64 -6.09
N PHE A 41 -26.96 0.15 -5.03
CA PHE A 41 -25.94 0.32 -4.01
C PHE A 41 -25.70 -0.94 -3.16
N GLU A 42 -26.70 -1.80 -2.98
CA GLU A 42 -26.53 -3.06 -2.24
C GLU A 42 -25.69 -4.07 -3.03
N GLU A 43 -25.89 -4.15 -4.35
CA GLU A 43 -25.03 -4.95 -5.23
C GLU A 43 -23.60 -4.40 -5.24
N PHE A 44 -23.43 -3.08 -5.36
CA PHE A 44 -22.13 -2.41 -5.26
C PHE A 44 -21.41 -2.80 -3.96
N LYS A 45 -22.08 -2.62 -2.82
CA LYS A 45 -21.59 -2.95 -1.50
C LYS A 45 -21.20 -4.42 -1.39
N TYR A 46 -22.03 -5.32 -1.91
CA TYR A 46 -21.74 -6.76 -1.91
C TYR A 46 -20.45 -7.06 -2.67
N ILE A 47 -20.29 -6.55 -3.89
CA ILE A 47 -19.13 -6.85 -4.73
C ILE A 47 -17.84 -6.27 -4.13
N ILE A 48 -17.83 -5.03 -3.65
CA ILE A 48 -16.60 -4.46 -3.06
C ILE A 48 -16.21 -5.18 -1.76
N THR A 49 -17.21 -5.66 -1.00
CA THR A 49 -16.99 -6.42 0.24
C THR A 49 -16.41 -7.80 -0.08
N ASP A 50 -17.00 -8.50 -1.04
CA ASP A 50 -16.52 -9.82 -1.48
C ASP A 50 -15.11 -9.72 -2.05
N TYR A 51 -14.87 -8.76 -2.93
CA TYR A 51 -13.56 -8.53 -3.52
C TYR A 51 -12.49 -8.21 -2.47
N TYR A 52 -12.77 -7.30 -1.54
CA TYR A 52 -11.84 -6.98 -0.45
C TYR A 52 -11.50 -8.24 0.35
N ASN A 53 -12.50 -9.02 0.73
CA ASN A 53 -12.29 -10.25 1.50
C ASN A 53 -11.48 -11.27 0.70
N TYR A 54 -11.83 -11.50 -0.56
CA TYR A 54 -11.07 -12.38 -1.46
C TYR A 54 -9.60 -11.97 -1.53
N HIS A 55 -9.33 -10.69 -1.76
CA HIS A 55 -7.97 -10.18 -1.89
C HIS A 55 -7.21 -10.26 -0.56
N TYR A 56 -7.84 -9.85 0.54
CA TYR A 56 -7.29 -9.94 1.89
C TYR A 56 -6.94 -11.39 2.28
N THR A 57 -7.84 -12.34 2.00
CA THR A 57 -7.63 -13.75 2.29
C THR A 57 -6.44 -14.34 1.56
N ASN A 58 -6.27 -14.00 0.28
CA ASN A 58 -5.21 -14.54 -0.54
C ASN A 58 -3.85 -13.85 -0.29
N CYS A 59 -3.84 -12.56 0.02
CA CYS A 59 -2.60 -11.77 0.04
C CYS A 59 -2.14 -11.35 1.43
N VAL A 60 -3.05 -11.24 2.40
CA VAL A 60 -2.76 -10.63 3.71
C VAL A 60 -2.81 -11.66 4.84
N SER A 61 -3.94 -12.35 5.00
CA SER A 61 -4.19 -13.23 6.14
C SER A 61 -3.83 -14.70 5.91
N ARG A 62 -3.44 -15.08 4.69
CA ARG A 62 -3.10 -16.45 4.29
C ARG A 62 -4.22 -17.47 4.59
N GLY A 63 -5.45 -17.13 4.18
CA GLY A 63 -6.62 -18.00 4.34
C GLY A 63 -7.67 -17.49 5.34
N GLY A 64 -7.35 -16.48 6.15
CA GLY A 64 -8.31 -15.85 7.06
C GLY A 64 -9.30 -14.93 6.33
N ARG A 65 -10.56 -14.89 6.76
CA ARG A 65 -11.59 -13.98 6.25
C ARG A 65 -12.04 -13.01 7.35
N LEU A 66 -12.42 -11.81 6.97
CA LEU A 66 -13.04 -10.85 7.88
C LEU A 66 -14.57 -11.00 7.86
N PRO A 67 -15.26 -10.63 8.95
CA PRO A 67 -16.70 -10.41 8.92
C PRO A 67 -17.08 -9.42 7.80
N ALA A 68 -18.24 -9.62 7.18
CA ALA A 68 -18.67 -8.81 6.04
C ALA A 68 -18.75 -7.30 6.35
N SER A 69 -19.18 -6.94 7.57
CA SER A 69 -19.22 -5.55 8.01
C SER A 69 -17.84 -4.89 8.08
N GLU A 70 -16.83 -5.63 8.54
CA GLU A 70 -15.45 -5.15 8.61
C GLU A 70 -14.83 -5.05 7.22
N ALA A 71 -14.98 -6.07 6.38
CA ALA A 71 -14.49 -6.05 5.00
C ALA A 71 -15.11 -4.90 4.20
N TYR A 72 -16.41 -4.65 4.36
CA TYR A 72 -17.08 -3.50 3.75
C TYR A 72 -16.50 -2.18 4.26
N GLY A 73 -16.35 -2.04 5.59
CA GLY A 73 -15.81 -0.83 6.20
C GLY A 73 -14.43 -0.49 5.65
N ARG A 74 -13.54 -1.49 5.55
CA ARG A 74 -12.20 -1.32 4.98
C ARG A 74 -12.22 -1.00 3.49
N ALA A 75 -13.02 -1.70 2.70
CA ALA A 75 -13.18 -1.42 1.27
C ALA A 75 -13.66 0.03 1.05
N LYS A 76 -14.66 0.46 1.84
CA LYS A 76 -15.18 1.82 1.80
C LYS A 76 -14.11 2.86 2.16
N GLU A 77 -13.32 2.63 3.21
CA GLU A 77 -12.23 3.54 3.61
C GLU A 77 -11.20 3.72 2.49
N LEU A 78 -10.80 2.64 1.84
CA LEU A 78 -9.88 2.67 0.69
C LEU A 78 -10.45 3.50 -0.46
N LEU A 79 -11.71 3.24 -0.83
CA LEU A 79 -12.39 3.95 -1.91
C LEU A 79 -12.56 5.44 -1.59
N GLU A 80 -13.05 5.78 -0.39
CA GLU A 80 -13.22 7.18 0.00
C GLU A 80 -11.90 7.93 0.03
N ARG A 81 -10.82 7.28 0.50
CA ARG A 81 -9.48 7.88 0.49
C ARG A 81 -9.02 8.22 -0.92
N GLU A 82 -9.25 7.32 -1.89
CA GLU A 82 -8.86 7.57 -3.27
C GLU A 82 -9.75 8.60 -3.97
N TYR A 83 -11.07 8.45 -3.85
CA TYR A 83 -12.02 9.35 -4.51
C TYR A 83 -11.94 10.79 -3.98
N ARG A 84 -11.61 11.00 -2.69
CA ARG A 84 -11.38 12.34 -2.14
C ARG A 84 -10.25 13.09 -2.83
N LYS A 85 -9.26 12.41 -3.41
CA LYS A 85 -8.19 13.07 -4.20
C LYS A 85 -8.74 13.80 -5.44
N ARG A 86 -9.98 13.48 -5.84
CA ARG A 86 -10.69 14.08 -6.98
C ARG A 86 -12.00 14.75 -6.56
N ASN A 87 -12.09 15.17 -5.29
CA ASN A 87 -13.29 15.76 -4.68
C ASN A 87 -14.54 14.85 -4.73
N GLY A 88 -14.33 13.54 -4.75
CA GLY A 88 -15.41 12.54 -4.70
C GLY A 88 -15.49 11.81 -3.36
N ASP A 89 -16.40 10.84 -3.31
CA ASP A 89 -16.73 10.02 -2.15
C ASP A 89 -17.20 8.61 -2.58
N ILE A 90 -17.77 7.85 -1.65
CA ILE A 90 -18.30 6.52 -1.94
C ILE A 90 -19.49 6.54 -2.92
N VAL A 91 -20.27 7.64 -2.94
CA VAL A 91 -21.38 7.81 -3.89
C VAL A 91 -20.83 8.02 -5.29
N SER A 92 -19.72 8.76 -5.41
CA SER A 92 -19.00 8.95 -6.67
C SER A 92 -18.49 7.60 -7.22
N ALA A 93 -17.91 6.76 -6.37
CA ALA A 93 -17.49 5.41 -6.73
C ALA A 93 -18.64 4.51 -7.17
N PHE A 94 -19.78 4.62 -6.48
CA PHE A 94 -21.01 3.92 -6.88
C PHE A 94 -21.51 4.41 -8.25
N ASN A 95 -21.53 5.72 -8.51
CA ASN A 95 -22.00 6.26 -9.79
C ASN A 95 -21.11 5.81 -10.96
N ASP A 96 -19.78 5.82 -10.79
CA ASP A 96 -18.86 5.26 -11.78
C ASP A 96 -19.20 3.81 -12.10
N ALA A 97 -19.42 3.01 -11.07
CA ALA A 97 -19.82 1.61 -11.19
C ALA A 97 -21.22 1.41 -11.77
N HIS A 98 -22.20 2.24 -11.43
CA HIS A 98 -23.57 2.12 -11.89
C HIS A 98 -23.70 2.49 -13.36
N ASP A 99 -23.10 3.62 -13.74
CA ASP A 99 -23.15 4.19 -15.08
C ASP A 99 -22.11 3.55 -16.03
N GLY A 100 -21.17 2.78 -15.48
CA GLY A 100 -20.04 2.19 -16.23
C GLY A 100 -19.02 3.22 -16.71
N THR A 101 -18.99 4.39 -16.08
CA THR A 101 -18.07 5.49 -16.42
C THR A 101 -16.75 5.35 -15.66
N ASN A 102 -15.69 6.03 -16.12
CA ASN A 102 -14.36 6.01 -15.48
C ASN A 102 -13.78 4.61 -15.22
N GLY A 103 -14.15 3.63 -16.07
CA GLY A 103 -13.72 2.24 -15.95
C GLY A 103 -14.67 1.35 -15.15
N GLY A 104 -15.76 1.89 -14.60
CA GLY A 104 -16.82 1.14 -13.93
C GLY A 104 -16.33 0.35 -12.71
N MET A 105 -16.97 -0.79 -12.45
CA MET A 105 -16.60 -1.66 -11.34
C MET A 105 -15.16 -2.12 -11.38
N ARG A 106 -14.57 -2.32 -12.57
CA ARG A 106 -13.17 -2.74 -12.67
C ARG A 106 -12.24 -1.72 -12.03
N ASN A 107 -12.45 -0.43 -12.29
CA ASN A 107 -11.65 0.63 -11.69
C ASN A 107 -11.84 0.72 -10.16
N VAL A 108 -13.07 0.50 -9.67
CA VAL A 108 -13.37 0.42 -8.22
C VAL A 108 -12.60 -0.73 -7.56
N LEU A 109 -12.64 -1.93 -8.14
CA LEU A 109 -11.92 -3.08 -7.60
C LEU A 109 -10.40 -2.91 -7.69
N ASP A 110 -9.93 -2.32 -8.78
CA ASP A 110 -8.52 -1.99 -8.96
C ASP A 110 -8.04 -1.02 -7.88
N THR A 111 -8.85 0.00 -7.55
CA THR A 111 -8.57 0.95 -6.47
C THR A 111 -8.44 0.24 -5.10
N ILE A 112 -9.31 -0.74 -4.82
CA ILE A 112 -9.22 -1.54 -3.59
C ILE A 112 -7.95 -2.39 -3.58
N ALA A 113 -7.60 -3.02 -4.70
CA ALA A 113 -6.38 -3.83 -4.82
C ALA A 113 -5.12 -3.00 -4.57
N ASP A 114 -5.04 -1.85 -5.21
CA ASP A 114 -3.89 -0.96 -5.16
C ASP A 114 -3.73 -0.39 -3.74
N GLY A 115 -4.85 -0.01 -3.10
CA GLY A 115 -4.88 0.39 -1.68
C GLY A 115 -4.42 -0.71 -0.72
N LEU A 116 -4.89 -1.95 -0.90
CA LEU A 116 -4.45 -3.10 -0.09
C LEU A 116 -2.96 -3.40 -0.28
N LYS A 117 -2.49 -3.38 -1.53
CA LYS A 117 -1.08 -3.62 -1.87
C LYS A 117 -0.19 -2.56 -1.22
N ALA A 118 -0.57 -1.29 -1.28
CA ALA A 118 0.16 -0.19 -0.65
C ALA A 118 0.27 -0.37 0.87
N GLU A 119 -0.82 -0.74 1.55
CA GLU A 119 -0.82 -0.97 3.01
C GLU A 119 0.07 -2.15 3.43
N VAL A 120 0.10 -3.24 2.63
CA VAL A 120 0.98 -4.38 2.89
C VAL A 120 2.45 -4.02 2.65
N ILE A 121 2.74 -3.21 1.63
CA ILE A 121 4.11 -2.73 1.40
C ILE A 121 4.57 -1.82 2.54
N GLU A 122 3.76 -0.85 2.99
CA GLU A 122 4.12 0.01 4.12
C GLU A 122 4.41 -0.83 5.37
N ARG A 123 3.57 -1.83 5.65
CA ARG A 123 3.79 -2.77 6.77
C ARG A 123 5.06 -3.61 6.58
N HIS A 124 5.31 -4.10 5.38
CA HIS A 124 6.52 -4.88 5.09
C HIS A 124 7.79 -4.04 5.30
N MET A 125 7.79 -2.79 4.82
CA MET A 125 8.91 -1.88 5.05
C MET A 125 9.09 -1.60 6.53
N ALA A 126 8.01 -1.34 7.28
CA ALA A 126 8.09 -1.13 8.72
C ALA A 126 8.72 -2.33 9.44
N ASP A 127 8.30 -3.56 9.10
CA ASP A 127 8.91 -4.79 9.64
C ASP A 127 10.40 -4.91 9.29
N VAL A 128 10.80 -4.57 8.06
CA VAL A 128 12.22 -4.55 7.68
C VAL A 128 12.98 -3.53 8.54
N PHE A 129 12.46 -2.32 8.71
CA PHE A 129 13.07 -1.32 9.58
C PHE A 129 13.18 -1.84 11.03
N ASP A 130 12.12 -2.41 11.60
CA ASP A 130 12.14 -2.97 12.97
C ASP A 130 13.18 -4.08 13.15
N ARG A 131 13.40 -4.93 12.14
CA ARG A 131 14.38 -6.02 12.21
C ARG A 131 15.82 -5.54 12.18
N TYR A 132 16.11 -4.47 11.45
CA TYR A 132 17.49 -3.97 11.27
C TYR A 132 17.84 -2.80 12.19
N VAL A 133 16.86 -2.00 12.57
CA VAL A 133 17.01 -0.88 13.48
C VAL A 133 16.85 -1.40 14.90
N ALA A 134 17.95 -1.91 15.47
CA ALA A 134 17.97 -2.52 16.80
C ALA A 134 17.35 -1.58 17.85
N PRO A 135 16.36 -2.05 18.65
CA PRO A 135 15.65 -1.18 19.61
C PRO A 135 16.49 -0.79 20.83
N ASN A 136 17.62 -1.45 21.06
CA ASN A 136 18.41 -1.34 22.28
C ASN A 136 19.64 -0.40 22.18
N SER A 137 19.89 0.22 21.03
CA SER A 137 20.98 1.19 20.85
C SER A 137 20.47 2.40 20.07
N TRP A 138 20.33 3.53 20.79
CA TRP A 138 19.86 4.77 20.19
C TRP A 138 20.85 5.29 19.14
N GLU A 139 22.14 5.18 19.43
CA GLU A 139 23.23 5.59 18.55
C GLU A 139 23.21 4.80 17.24
N ASP A 140 23.06 3.47 17.31
CA ASP A 140 23.00 2.62 16.11
C ASP A 140 21.72 2.89 15.30
N LYS A 141 20.61 3.16 15.98
CA LYS A 141 19.36 3.55 15.33
C LYS A 141 19.51 4.84 14.54
N VAL A 142 20.05 5.88 15.17
CA VAL A 142 20.35 7.16 14.49
C VAL A 142 21.31 6.95 13.33
N GLU A 143 22.31 6.08 13.50
CA GLU A 143 23.31 5.78 12.49
C GLU A 143 22.74 5.09 11.26
N ILE A 144 21.88 4.08 11.45
CA ILE A 144 21.20 3.38 10.33
C ILE A 144 20.28 4.35 9.59
N ILE A 145 19.53 5.18 10.30
CA ILE A 145 18.66 6.19 9.69
C ILE A 145 19.48 7.21 8.90
N ARG A 146 20.61 7.68 9.43
CA ARG A 146 21.53 8.57 8.73
C ARG A 146 22.05 7.94 7.44
N GLN A 147 22.48 6.68 7.50
CA GLN A 147 22.95 5.94 6.32
C GLN A 147 21.82 5.75 5.29
N PHE A 148 20.61 5.40 5.72
CA PHE A 148 19.45 5.28 4.85
C PHE A 148 19.12 6.59 4.13
N ILE A 149 19.06 7.71 4.86
CA ILE A 149 18.82 9.03 4.25
C ILE A 149 19.91 9.37 3.25
N SER A 150 21.18 9.10 3.57
CA SER A 150 22.29 9.32 2.65
C SER A 150 22.20 8.45 1.38
N TYR A 151 21.73 7.21 1.51
CA TYR A 151 21.64 6.25 0.40
C TYR A 151 20.45 6.55 -0.51
N CYS A 152 19.31 6.90 0.10
CA CYS A 152 18.03 7.09 -0.59
C CYS A 152 17.71 8.56 -0.89
N GLY A 153 18.59 9.52 -0.56
CA GLY A 153 18.29 10.95 -0.54
C GLY A 153 17.62 11.50 -1.79
N ASN A 154 18.00 11.02 -2.98
CA ASN A 154 17.41 11.45 -4.25
C ASN A 154 15.97 10.97 -4.47
N MET A 155 15.54 9.92 -3.77
CA MET A 155 14.18 9.37 -3.84
C MET A 155 13.28 9.94 -2.75
N LEU A 156 13.86 10.39 -1.63
CA LEU A 156 13.11 10.95 -0.50
C LEU A 156 12.48 12.29 -0.87
N SER A 157 11.32 12.56 -0.27
CA SER A 157 10.65 13.87 -0.32
C SER A 157 11.57 14.98 0.21
N SER A 158 11.44 16.18 -0.37
CA SER A 158 12.13 17.38 0.07
C SER A 158 11.76 17.81 1.50
N SER A 159 10.68 17.25 2.07
CA SER A 159 10.32 17.45 3.48
C SER A 159 11.20 16.67 4.47
N VAL A 160 12.04 15.74 3.98
CA VAL A 160 12.97 15.00 4.83
C VAL A 160 14.18 15.86 5.17
N VAL A 161 14.41 16.08 6.47
CA VAL A 161 15.51 16.89 6.98
C VAL A 161 16.73 16.00 7.19
N ALA A 162 17.60 15.92 6.18
CA ALA A 162 18.77 15.05 6.22
C ALA A 162 19.79 15.41 7.30
N SER A 163 19.79 16.67 7.76
CA SER A 163 20.66 17.13 8.85
C SER A 163 20.23 16.67 10.24
N ASP A 164 19.02 16.13 10.40
CA ASP A 164 18.49 15.69 11.70
C ASP A 164 17.93 14.24 11.65
N PRO A 165 18.80 13.23 11.54
CA PRO A 165 18.38 11.82 11.52
C PRO A 165 17.72 11.37 12.83
N LYS A 166 17.99 12.06 13.95
CA LYS A 166 17.40 11.73 15.27
C LYS A 166 15.88 11.85 15.27
N ARG A 167 15.34 12.79 14.49
CA ARG A 167 13.89 12.95 14.32
C ARG A 167 13.20 11.67 13.84
N TYR A 168 13.81 10.99 12.87
CA TYR A 168 13.24 9.79 12.26
C TYR A 168 13.63 8.51 13.01
N ALA A 169 14.68 8.57 13.83
CA ALA A 169 15.02 7.50 14.77
C ALA A 169 13.92 7.27 15.81
N HIS A 170 13.14 8.28 16.21
CA HIS A 170 12.01 8.04 17.11
C HIS A 170 10.84 7.34 16.41
N ASP A 171 10.49 7.83 15.23
CA ASP A 171 9.41 7.32 14.39
C ASP A 171 9.83 7.45 12.92
N TYR A 172 10.12 6.31 12.29
CA TYR A 172 10.54 6.25 10.89
C TYR A 172 9.34 6.12 9.93
N SER A 173 8.08 6.15 10.40
CA SER A 173 6.91 6.01 9.53
C SER A 173 6.85 7.09 8.44
N GLY A 174 7.15 8.33 8.79
CA GLY A 174 7.25 9.43 7.81
C GLY A 174 8.38 9.24 6.80
N LEU A 175 9.48 8.59 7.22
CA LEU A 175 10.61 8.28 6.34
C LEU A 175 10.26 7.14 5.37
N ILE A 176 9.56 6.11 5.85
CA ILE A 176 9.05 5.02 5.02
C ILE A 176 8.09 5.56 3.96
N ARG A 177 7.09 6.35 4.35
CA ARG A 177 6.13 6.93 3.39
C ARG A 177 6.83 7.77 2.32
N SER A 178 7.76 8.62 2.74
CA SER A 178 8.60 9.42 1.84
C SER A 178 9.38 8.57 0.84
N TYR A 179 9.88 7.41 1.28
CA TYR A 179 10.59 6.47 0.40
C TYR A 179 9.63 5.75 -0.57
N ILE A 180 8.46 5.29 -0.09
CA ILE A 180 7.43 4.67 -0.93
C ILE A 180 6.98 5.65 -2.04
N ASP A 181 6.69 6.90 -1.69
CA ASP A 181 6.33 7.95 -2.65
C ASP A 181 7.45 8.15 -3.69
N GLY A 182 8.71 8.09 -3.24
CA GLY A 182 9.89 8.11 -4.10
C GLY A 182 9.90 6.98 -5.11
N LEU A 183 9.69 5.74 -4.65
CA LEU A 183 9.61 4.56 -5.50
C LEU A 183 8.44 4.62 -6.48
N GLN A 184 7.28 5.12 -6.06
CA GLN A 184 6.13 5.32 -6.95
C GLN A 184 6.43 6.28 -8.11
N ARG A 185 7.33 7.26 -7.94
CA ARG A 185 7.74 8.17 -9.02
C ARG A 185 8.73 7.54 -9.99
N THR A 186 9.66 6.73 -9.48
CA THR A 186 10.79 6.23 -10.27
C THR A 186 10.53 4.85 -10.87
N SER A 187 9.90 3.95 -10.13
CA SER A 187 9.64 2.58 -10.55
C SER A 187 8.31 2.44 -11.30
N SER A 188 8.33 1.68 -12.38
CA SER A 188 7.12 1.26 -13.10
C SER A 188 6.28 0.27 -12.31
N MET A 189 6.89 -0.54 -11.43
CA MET A 189 6.18 -1.47 -10.56
C MET A 189 5.35 -0.74 -9.51
N PHE A 190 5.89 0.36 -8.96
CA PHE A 190 5.21 1.15 -7.94
C PHE A 190 4.22 2.18 -8.50
N ARG A 191 4.33 2.57 -9.78
CA ARG A 191 3.49 3.59 -10.42
C ARG A 191 1.97 3.33 -10.44
N ARG A 192 1.54 2.10 -10.14
CA ARG A 192 0.13 1.68 -10.16
C ARG A 192 -0.39 1.29 -8.77
N MET A 193 0.32 1.66 -7.71
CA MET A 193 -0.17 1.60 -6.32
C MET A 193 -0.69 2.96 -5.90
#